data_AF-A0A3M1D5P8-F1
#
_entry.id   AF-A0A3M1D5P8-F1
#
_cell.length_a   1.000
_cell.length_b   1.000
_cell.length_c   1.000
_cell.angle_alpha   90.00
_cell.angle_beta   90.00
_cell.angle_gamma   90.00
#
_symmetry.space_group_name_H-M   'P 1'
#
loop_
_entity.id
_entity.type
_entity.pdbx_description
1 polymer ?
#
loop_
_entity_poly.entity_id
_entity_poly.type
_entity_poly.pdbx_seq_one_letter_code
_entity_poly.pdbx_strand_id
1 'polypeptide(L)'
;LIEWVSVTTVHNDGIAVDLYVPPPRPILDTTITTDSLGNDVITVDTLWPDPVTVTFATGPYSRTFTLGELAALDTVVELDDGNAIAFHAMRISRIQCPRGFLFGFWGPDKETGRIGFKGMFTDKHGLITGFVRGHAGVNDNGERVWFGKWISRNGRFEGFLRGTWAPHPDMHANGMAHRRAGGWFRGGIYDANRNRIGELRGRYCDGRYMRDGFFQGRWRLNCPNTDTTGTNDPFANLDDGF
;
A
#
# COMPACT_ATOMS: atom_id res chain seq x y z
N LEU A 1 24.98 -13.72 -12.45
CA LEU A 1 25.14 -13.72 -13.92
C LEU A 1 24.53 -15.01 -14.44
N ILE A 2 23.56 -14.93 -15.34
CA ILE A 2 23.01 -16.10 -16.03
C ILE A 2 23.47 -15.98 -17.47
N GLU A 3 24.38 -16.86 -17.88
CA GLU A 3 24.80 -16.97 -19.27
C GLU A 3 24.01 -18.08 -19.94
N TRP A 4 23.50 -17.80 -21.14
CA TRP A 4 22.72 -18.75 -21.91
C TRP A 4 23.03 -18.57 -23.39
N VAL A 5 23.18 -19.68 -24.08
CA VAL A 5 23.36 -19.75 -25.53
C VAL A 5 22.15 -20.49 -26.08
N SER A 6 21.41 -19.86 -27.00
CA SER A 6 20.36 -20.57 -27.72
C SER A 6 20.94 -21.78 -28.45
N VAL A 7 20.23 -22.91 -28.35
CA VAL A 7 20.55 -24.13 -29.08
C VAL A 7 19.39 -24.61 -29.95
N THR A 8 18.31 -23.84 -30.08
CA THR A 8 17.16 -24.22 -30.89
C THR A 8 17.09 -23.44 -32.21
N THR A 9 16.23 -23.91 -33.12
CA THR A 9 16.10 -23.34 -34.47
C THR A 9 15.56 -21.92 -34.42
N VAL A 10 15.89 -21.14 -35.46
CA VAL A 10 15.73 -19.68 -35.72
C VAL A 10 14.39 -19.00 -35.33
N HIS A 11 13.39 -19.70 -34.77
CA HIS A 11 12.03 -19.18 -34.68
C HIS A 11 11.41 -19.13 -33.29
N ASN A 12 11.92 -19.82 -32.26
CA ASN A 12 11.37 -19.69 -30.90
C ASN A 12 12.40 -20.10 -29.83
N ASP A 13 13.11 -19.12 -29.27
CA ASP A 13 13.89 -19.32 -28.05
C ASP A 13 13.49 -18.34 -26.97
N GLY A 14 13.59 -18.80 -25.72
CA GLY A 14 13.34 -17.96 -24.57
C GLY A 14 13.92 -18.55 -23.30
N ILE A 15 14.16 -17.67 -22.34
CA ILE A 15 14.50 -18.03 -20.97
C ILE A 15 13.45 -17.44 -20.04
N ALA A 16 12.93 -18.27 -19.13
CA ALA A 16 12.13 -17.79 -18.02
C ALA A 16 13.05 -17.64 -16.80
N VAL A 17 13.00 -16.48 -16.14
CA VAL A 17 13.83 -16.19 -14.96
C VAL A 17 12.93 -15.74 -13.82
N ASP A 18 12.95 -16.49 -12.72
CA ASP A 18 12.30 -16.09 -11.48
C ASP A 18 13.26 -15.26 -10.63
N LEU A 19 12.90 -14.00 -10.40
CA LEU A 19 13.69 -13.07 -9.59
C LEU A 19 13.10 -12.96 -8.18
N TYR A 20 13.82 -13.54 -7.21
CA TYR A 20 13.47 -13.43 -5.79
C TYR A 20 14.19 -12.23 -5.17
N VAL A 21 13.46 -11.12 -5.03
CA VAL A 21 14.01 -9.89 -4.45
C VAL A 21 13.54 -9.75 -3.01
N PRO A 22 14.44 -9.85 -2.00
CA PRO A 22 14.06 -9.60 -0.62
C PRO A 22 13.72 -8.11 -0.42
N PRO A 23 12.87 -7.76 0.57
CA PRO A 23 12.61 -6.37 0.90
C PRO A 23 13.93 -5.64 1.20
N PRO A 24 14.19 -4.47 0.58
CA PRO A 24 15.40 -3.71 0.87
C PRO A 24 15.39 -3.35 2.35
N ARG A 25 16.50 -3.65 3.03
CA ARG A 25 16.71 -3.24 4.42
C ARG A 25 17.53 -1.96 4.41
N PRO A 26 17.18 -0.96 5.25
CA PRO A 26 18.04 0.19 5.42
C PRO A 26 19.40 -0.26 5.96
N ILE A 27 20.46 0.33 5.41
CA ILE A 27 21.81 0.23 5.94
C ILE A 27 21.90 1.29 7.03
N LEU A 28 22.19 0.83 8.25
CA LEU A 28 22.40 1.71 9.38
C LEU A 28 23.89 2.01 9.46
N ASP A 29 24.24 3.27 9.24
CA ASP A 29 25.60 3.76 9.49
C ASP A 29 25.57 4.58 10.78
N THR A 30 26.47 4.26 11.71
CA THR A 30 26.50 4.90 13.03
C THR A 30 27.81 5.65 13.18
N THR A 31 27.72 6.98 13.26
CA THR A 31 28.86 7.84 13.56
C THR A 31 28.76 8.34 14.98
N ILE A 32 29.87 8.30 15.71
CA ILE A 32 29.98 8.83 17.07
C ILE A 32 30.86 10.07 17.01
N THR A 33 30.32 11.20 17.44
CA THR A 33 31.04 12.48 17.51
C THR A 33 30.94 13.04 18.91
N THR A 34 32.03 13.54 19.48
CA THR A 34 31.98 14.22 20.78
C THR A 34 31.60 15.69 20.59
N ASP A 35 30.60 16.17 21.32
CA ASP A 35 30.19 17.57 21.29
C ASP A 35 31.17 18.51 22.02
N SER A 36 30.91 19.82 21.96
CA SER A 36 31.74 20.83 22.63
C SER A 36 31.71 20.78 24.16
N LEU A 37 30.84 19.96 24.74
CA LEU A 37 30.69 19.74 26.17
C LEU A 37 31.31 18.40 26.63
N GLY A 38 31.90 17.63 25.70
CA GLY A 38 32.52 16.34 25.99
C GLY A 38 31.55 15.15 26.01
N ASN A 39 30.30 15.32 25.54
CA ASN A 39 29.33 14.22 25.44
C ASN A 39 29.44 13.52 24.10
N ASP A 40 29.32 12.19 24.10
CA ASP A 40 29.21 11.42 22.87
C ASP A 40 27.81 11.57 22.25
N VAL A 41 27.79 12.07 21.03
CA VAL A 41 26.61 12.18 20.17
C VAL A 41 26.66 11.05 19.16
N ILE A 42 25.65 10.17 19.22
CA ILE A 42 25.48 9.07 18.27
C ILE A 42 24.54 9.55 17.16
N THR A 43 25.05 9.63 15.95
CA THR A 43 24.26 9.89 14.75
C THR A 43 24.05 8.59 14.00
N VAL A 44 22.79 8.17 13.84
CA VAL A 44 22.41 7.00 13.04
C VAL A 44 21.93 7.50 11.69
N ASP A 45 22.76 7.37 10.66
CA ASP A 45 22.37 7.60 9.28
C ASP A 45 21.69 6.35 8.70
N THR A 46 20.61 6.57 7.98
CA THR A 46 19.80 5.52 7.38
C THR A 46 19.91 5.63 5.87
N LEU A 47 20.85 4.87 5.29
CA LEU A 47 21.04 4.80 3.85
C LEU A 47 20.14 3.69 3.28
N TRP A 48 19.35 4.01 2.26
CA TRP A 48 18.62 2.98 1.52
C TRP A 48 19.53 2.38 0.45
N PRO A 49 19.50 1.05 0.24
CA PRO A 49 20.28 0.43 -0.81
C PRO A 49 19.82 0.94 -2.17
N ASP A 50 20.75 0.97 -3.13
CA ASP A 50 20.44 1.32 -4.51
C ASP A 50 19.33 0.42 -5.08
N PRO A 51 18.50 0.93 -6.00
CA PRO A 51 17.48 0.13 -6.65
C PRO A 51 18.11 -1.09 -7.32
N VAL A 52 17.50 -2.26 -7.10
CA VAL A 52 17.89 -3.48 -7.82
C VAL A 52 17.60 -3.28 -9.30
N THR A 53 18.62 -3.52 -10.12
CA THR A 53 18.54 -3.47 -11.57
C THR A 53 18.80 -4.85 -12.17
N VAL A 54 18.27 -5.06 -13.36
CA VAL A 54 18.44 -6.27 -14.16
C VAL A 54 18.90 -5.83 -15.53
N THR A 55 20.05 -6.34 -15.95
CA THR A 55 20.58 -6.10 -17.30
C THR A 55 20.36 -7.33 -18.15
N PHE A 56 19.69 -7.15 -19.28
CA PHE A 56 19.61 -8.10 -20.36
C PHE A 56 20.61 -7.68 -21.44
N ALA A 57 21.44 -8.61 -21.92
CA ALA A 57 22.39 -8.36 -22.98
C ALA A 57 22.47 -9.56 -23.93
N THR A 58 22.42 -9.27 -25.23
CA THR A 58 22.72 -10.16 -26.36
C THR A 58 23.73 -9.46 -27.26
N GLY A 59 24.14 -10.09 -28.36
CA GLY A 59 25.03 -9.47 -29.35
C GLY A 59 24.49 -8.12 -29.86
N PRO A 60 23.27 -8.06 -30.43
CA PRO A 60 22.74 -6.83 -31.03
C PRO A 60 21.99 -5.91 -30.04
N TYR A 61 21.66 -6.36 -28.82
CA TYR A 61 20.79 -5.61 -27.93
C TYR A 61 21.22 -5.69 -26.47
N SER A 62 21.24 -4.56 -25.77
CA SER A 62 21.47 -4.52 -24.32
C SER A 62 20.58 -3.47 -23.67
N ARG A 63 19.95 -3.84 -22.55
CA ARG A 63 19.10 -2.94 -21.77
C ARG A 63 19.15 -3.28 -20.28
N THR A 64 19.24 -2.23 -19.47
CA THR A 64 19.10 -2.32 -18.02
C THR A 64 17.73 -1.81 -17.60
N PHE A 65 17.08 -2.56 -16.71
CA PHE A 65 15.78 -2.26 -16.16
C PHE A 65 15.87 -2.15 -14.63
N THR A 66 15.13 -1.22 -14.05
CA THR A 66 14.75 -1.27 -12.64
C THR A 66 13.66 -2.34 -12.42
N LEU A 67 13.50 -2.82 -11.19
CA LEU A 67 12.38 -3.74 -10.87
C LEU A 67 11.00 -3.13 -11.14
N GLY A 68 10.86 -1.80 -10.99
CA GLY A 68 9.60 -1.11 -11.27
C GLY A 68 9.27 -1.13 -12.77
N GLU A 69 10.28 -0.91 -13.61
CA GLU A 69 10.13 -1.02 -15.07
C GLU A 69 9.83 -2.44 -15.50
N LEU A 70 10.56 -3.44 -14.98
CA LEU A 70 10.28 -4.85 -15.26
C LEU A 70 8.86 -5.23 -14.89
N ALA A 71 8.36 -4.83 -13.73
CA ALA A 71 7.01 -5.15 -13.30
C ALA A 71 5.91 -4.58 -14.21
N ALA A 72 6.24 -3.58 -15.03
CA ALA A 72 5.34 -2.97 -16.01
C ALA A 72 5.68 -3.36 -17.46
N LEU A 73 6.67 -4.24 -17.67
CA LEU A 73 7.25 -4.52 -18.97
C LEU A 73 6.47 -5.63 -19.70
N ASP A 74 5.80 -5.22 -20.76
CA ASP A 74 5.20 -6.09 -21.77
C ASP A 74 5.48 -5.46 -23.14
N THR A 75 6.62 -5.80 -23.74
CA THR A 75 7.11 -5.14 -24.96
C THR A 75 7.81 -6.11 -25.89
N VAL A 76 7.73 -5.84 -27.19
CA VAL A 76 8.54 -6.49 -28.22
C VAL A 76 9.48 -5.45 -28.81
N VAL A 77 10.75 -5.82 -28.96
CA VAL A 77 11.80 -5.01 -29.56
C VAL A 77 12.22 -5.68 -30.85
N GLU A 78 11.95 -5.05 -31.98
CA GLU A 78 12.45 -5.50 -33.29
C GLU A 78 13.91 -5.08 -33.46
N LEU A 79 14.71 -5.95 -34.09
CA LEU A 79 16.12 -5.76 -34.38
C LEU A 79 16.34 -5.57 -35.88
N ASP A 80 17.44 -4.92 -36.24
CA ASP A 80 17.75 -4.58 -37.64
C ASP A 80 17.96 -5.80 -38.56
N ASP A 81 18.25 -6.96 -37.98
CA ASP A 81 18.43 -8.24 -38.69
C ASP A 81 17.12 -9.01 -38.90
N GLY A 82 15.98 -8.42 -38.52
CA GLY A 82 14.65 -9.03 -38.62
C GLY A 82 14.30 -9.95 -37.46
N ASN A 83 15.17 -10.09 -36.45
CA ASN A 83 14.84 -10.77 -35.20
C ASN A 83 14.04 -9.85 -34.27
N ALA A 84 13.37 -10.43 -33.27
CA ALA A 84 12.67 -9.68 -32.25
C ALA A 84 12.91 -10.27 -30.85
N ILE A 85 12.92 -9.40 -29.85
CA ILE A 85 13.06 -9.75 -28.44
C ILE A 85 11.78 -9.34 -27.72
N ALA A 86 11.04 -10.33 -27.21
CA ALA A 86 9.88 -10.09 -26.37
C ALA A 86 10.29 -10.11 -24.89
N PHE A 87 9.95 -9.04 -24.17
CA PHE A 87 10.05 -8.99 -22.72
C PHE A 87 8.64 -9.06 -22.14
N HIS A 88 8.40 -10.09 -21.34
CA HIS A 88 7.20 -10.22 -20.54
C HIS A 88 7.59 -10.44 -19.09
N ALA A 89 7.17 -9.54 -18.20
CA ALA A 89 7.47 -9.64 -16.79
C ALA A 89 6.22 -9.41 -15.95
N MET A 90 6.04 -10.29 -14.96
CA MET A 90 4.93 -10.25 -14.03
C MET A 90 5.44 -10.14 -12.60
N ARG A 91 4.87 -9.20 -11.84
CA ARG A 91 5.17 -9.10 -10.41
C ARG A 91 4.29 -10.08 -9.63
N ILE A 92 4.89 -11.16 -9.16
CA ILE A 92 4.22 -12.12 -8.28
C ILE A 92 4.41 -11.68 -6.82
N SER A 93 3.31 -11.39 -6.13
CA SER A 93 3.35 -11.23 -4.67
C SER A 93 3.28 -12.60 -4.01
N ARG A 94 4.30 -12.96 -3.22
CA ARG A 94 4.38 -14.27 -2.52
C ARG A 94 3.17 -14.57 -1.63
N ILE A 95 2.53 -13.51 -1.12
CA ILE A 95 1.27 -13.62 -0.37
C ILE A 95 0.15 -13.27 -1.35
N GLN A 96 -0.61 -14.27 -1.78
CA GLN A 96 -1.89 -14.02 -2.45
C GLN A 96 -2.79 -13.26 -1.46
N CYS A 97 -3.36 -12.14 -1.91
CA CYS A 97 -4.25 -11.31 -1.11
C CYS A 97 -3.61 -10.82 0.22
N PRO A 98 -2.55 -9.99 0.21
CA PRO A 98 -2.02 -9.40 1.43
C PRO A 98 -3.12 -8.69 2.21
N ARG A 99 -3.10 -8.84 3.53
CA ARG A 99 -4.13 -8.31 4.43
C ARG A 99 -3.48 -7.74 5.68
N GLY A 100 -4.21 -6.86 6.35
CA GLY A 100 -3.75 -6.27 7.59
C GLY A 100 -4.77 -5.34 8.21
N PHE A 101 -4.27 -4.44 9.05
CA PHE A 101 -5.09 -3.50 9.80
C PHE A 101 -4.68 -2.07 9.52
N LEU A 102 -5.61 -1.15 9.73
CA LEU A 102 -5.33 0.27 9.82
C LEU A 102 -5.99 0.82 11.07
N PHE A 103 -5.34 1.73 11.77
CA PHE A 103 -5.91 2.37 12.94
C PHE A 103 -5.23 3.70 13.22
N GLY A 104 -5.94 4.61 13.88
CA GLY A 104 -5.40 5.92 14.20
C GLY A 104 -6.46 6.90 14.66
N PHE A 105 -6.17 8.18 14.48
CA PHE A 105 -7.02 9.29 14.86
C PHE A 105 -8.05 9.58 13.78
N TRP A 106 -9.29 9.84 14.19
CA TRP A 106 -10.39 10.33 13.35
C TRP A 106 -11.10 11.46 14.08
N GLY A 107 -10.96 12.69 13.61
CA GLY A 107 -11.53 13.82 14.33
C GLY A 107 -11.27 15.15 13.65
N PRO A 108 -11.75 16.26 14.24
CA PRO A 108 -11.53 17.58 13.67
C PRO A 108 -10.03 17.87 13.58
N ASP A 109 -9.61 18.25 12.38
CA ASP A 109 -8.30 18.80 12.11
C ASP A 109 -8.25 20.23 12.67
N LYS A 110 -7.24 20.52 13.50
CA LYS A 110 -7.17 21.79 14.24
C LYS A 110 -7.02 23.01 13.34
N GLU A 111 -6.44 22.84 12.14
CA GLU A 111 -6.15 23.93 11.21
C GLU A 111 -7.36 24.22 10.32
N THR A 112 -8.01 23.16 9.83
CA THR A 112 -9.07 23.27 8.82
C THR A 112 -10.48 23.16 9.38
N GLY A 113 -10.65 22.66 10.61
CA GLY A 113 -11.94 22.32 11.21
C GLY A 113 -12.66 21.14 10.54
N ARG A 114 -12.10 20.58 9.46
CA ARG A 114 -12.64 19.43 8.74
C ARG A 114 -12.32 18.14 9.48
N ILE A 115 -13.07 17.07 9.22
CA ILE A 115 -12.72 15.76 9.78
C ILE A 115 -11.45 15.28 9.08
N GLY A 116 -10.35 15.20 9.83
CA GLY A 116 -9.09 14.62 9.40
C GLY A 116 -8.91 13.22 9.96
N PHE A 117 -8.14 12.39 9.25
CA PHE A 117 -7.65 11.14 9.80
C PHE A 117 -6.16 10.97 9.56
N LYS A 118 -5.48 10.36 10.55
CA LYS A 118 -4.07 10.00 10.50
C LYS A 118 -3.84 8.71 11.29
N GLY A 119 -3.06 7.79 10.76
CA GLY A 119 -2.88 6.50 11.41
C GLY A 119 -1.80 5.63 10.81
N MET A 120 -1.73 4.41 11.30
CA MET A 120 -0.80 3.38 10.88
C MET A 120 -1.47 2.41 9.90
N PHE A 121 -0.68 1.88 8.97
CA PHE A 121 -1.03 0.81 8.05
C PHE A 121 -0.15 -0.39 8.42
N THR A 122 -0.75 -1.46 8.96
CA THR A 122 -0.03 -2.63 9.47
C THR A 122 -0.39 -3.88 8.71
N ASP A 123 0.53 -4.84 8.61
CA ASP A 123 0.25 -6.15 8.03
C ASP A 123 -0.56 -7.06 8.97
N LYS A 124 -0.84 -8.28 8.53
CA LYS A 124 -1.56 -9.31 9.31
C LYS A 124 -0.87 -9.72 10.61
N HIS A 125 0.42 -9.42 10.77
CA HIS A 125 1.23 -9.70 11.96
C HIS A 125 1.35 -8.47 12.87
N GLY A 126 0.71 -7.35 12.52
CA GLY A 126 0.79 -6.11 13.27
C GLY A 126 2.05 -5.30 13.00
N LEU A 127 2.91 -5.72 12.06
CA LEU A 127 4.08 -4.93 11.67
C LEU A 127 3.61 -3.70 10.91
N ILE A 128 4.08 -2.52 11.35
CA ILE A 128 3.83 -1.27 10.64
C ILE A 128 4.51 -1.39 9.27
N THR A 129 3.73 -1.22 8.21
CA THR A 129 4.20 -1.22 6.80
C THR A 129 4.05 0.16 6.17
N GLY A 130 3.30 1.07 6.80
CA GLY A 130 3.19 2.46 6.41
C GLY A 130 2.27 3.26 7.31
N PHE A 131 1.86 4.41 6.78
CA PHE A 131 1.01 5.39 7.43
C PHE A 131 -0.12 5.79 6.49
N VAL A 132 -1.22 6.25 7.06
CA VAL A 132 -2.34 6.82 6.32
C VAL A 132 -2.62 8.23 6.79
N ARG A 133 -2.98 9.12 5.86
CA ARG A 133 -3.42 10.48 6.17
C ARG A 133 -4.48 10.94 5.17
N GLY A 134 -5.52 11.62 5.64
CA GLY A 134 -6.58 12.10 4.79
C GLY A 134 -7.62 12.94 5.50
N HIS A 135 -8.75 13.13 4.83
CA HIS A 135 -9.90 13.88 5.32
C HIS A 135 -11.21 13.19 4.95
N ALA A 136 -12.25 13.49 5.71
CA ALA A 136 -13.61 13.05 5.50
C ALA A 136 -14.55 14.27 5.50
N GLY A 137 -15.64 14.18 4.75
CA GLY A 137 -16.61 15.26 4.61
C GLY A 137 -17.86 14.84 3.87
N VAL A 138 -18.61 15.83 3.42
CA VAL A 138 -19.80 15.68 2.58
C VAL A 138 -19.48 16.36 1.24
N ASN A 139 -19.72 15.68 0.12
CA ASN A 139 -19.52 16.26 -1.21
C ASN A 139 -20.74 17.09 -1.66
N ASP A 140 -20.65 17.68 -2.85
CA ASP A 140 -21.73 18.53 -3.41
C ASP A 140 -23.05 17.77 -3.64
N ASN A 141 -23.00 16.44 -3.73
CA ASN A 141 -24.17 15.57 -3.86
C ASN A 141 -24.79 15.20 -2.50
N GLY A 142 -24.27 15.72 -1.37
CA GLY A 142 -24.72 15.36 -0.04
C GLY A 142 -24.19 13.99 0.46
N GLU A 143 -23.27 13.38 -0.26
CA GLU A 143 -22.72 12.07 0.08
C GLU A 143 -21.56 12.19 1.06
N ARG A 144 -21.56 11.33 2.08
CA ARG A 144 -20.48 11.24 3.07
C ARG A 144 -19.30 10.46 2.49
N VAL A 145 -18.24 11.19 2.16
CA VAL A 145 -17.05 10.66 1.48
C VAL A 145 -15.79 10.90 2.30
N TRP A 146 -14.77 10.08 2.06
CA TRP A 146 -13.45 10.25 2.65
C TRP A 146 -12.36 9.96 1.61
N PHE A 147 -11.25 10.67 1.73
CA PHE A 147 -10.10 10.60 0.83
C PHE A 147 -8.80 10.64 1.63
N GLY A 148 -7.80 9.88 1.21
CA GLY A 148 -6.49 9.89 1.83
C GLY A 148 -5.39 9.30 0.96
N LYS A 149 -4.20 9.25 1.53
CA LYS A 149 -3.00 8.64 0.96
C LYS A 149 -2.45 7.59 1.90
N TRP A 150 -1.91 6.51 1.32
CA TRP A 150 -1.07 5.53 1.96
C TRP A 150 0.39 5.83 1.63
N ILE A 151 1.19 5.93 2.67
CA ILE A 151 2.60 6.29 2.62
C ILE A 151 3.38 5.14 3.25
N SER A 152 4.46 4.67 2.64
CA SER A 152 5.33 3.65 3.22
C SER A 152 6.01 4.15 4.50
N ARG A 153 6.66 3.23 5.23
CA ARG A 153 7.51 3.60 6.39
C ARG A 153 8.59 4.62 6.06
N ASN A 154 9.03 4.62 4.80
CA ASN A 154 10.11 5.43 4.24
C ASN A 154 9.61 6.81 3.77
N GLY A 155 8.32 7.12 3.93
CA GLY A 155 7.74 8.35 3.41
C GLY A 155 7.38 8.31 1.92
N ARG A 156 7.58 7.17 1.24
CA ARG A 156 7.22 7.04 -0.19
C ARG A 156 5.70 6.94 -0.35
N PHE A 157 5.16 7.58 -1.37
CA PHE A 157 3.77 7.39 -1.74
C PHE A 157 3.53 5.97 -2.26
N GLU A 158 2.54 5.26 -1.71
CA GLU A 158 2.18 3.90 -2.13
C GLU A 158 0.80 3.83 -2.79
N GLY A 159 -0.12 4.75 -2.45
CA GLY A 159 -1.43 4.77 -3.11
C GLY A 159 -2.42 5.77 -2.53
N PHE A 160 -3.55 5.89 -3.23
CA PHE A 160 -4.71 6.65 -2.79
C PHE A 160 -5.73 5.77 -2.08
N LEU A 161 -6.45 6.36 -1.14
CA LEU A 161 -7.53 5.74 -0.40
C LEU A 161 -8.79 6.59 -0.63
N ARG A 162 -9.90 5.97 -1.00
CA ARG A 162 -11.19 6.69 -1.11
C ARG A 162 -12.37 5.80 -0.79
N GLY A 163 -13.43 6.39 -0.25
CA GLY A 163 -14.66 5.66 0.00
C GLY A 163 -15.75 6.49 0.67
N THR A 164 -16.69 5.79 1.30
CA THR A 164 -17.82 6.37 2.01
C THR A 164 -17.78 6.04 3.50
N TRP A 165 -18.42 6.87 4.31
CA TRP A 165 -18.57 6.66 5.74
C TRP A 165 -20.00 7.00 6.18
N ALA A 166 -20.50 6.37 7.22
CA ALA A 166 -21.79 6.72 7.79
C ALA A 166 -21.82 6.42 9.30
N PRO A 167 -22.66 7.12 10.07
CA PRO A 167 -22.90 6.77 11.45
C PRO A 167 -23.59 5.40 11.54
N HIS A 168 -23.44 4.71 12.67
CA HIS A 168 -24.10 3.42 12.87
C HIS A 168 -25.64 3.57 12.81
N PRO A 169 -26.37 2.68 12.12
CA PRO A 169 -27.82 2.79 11.93
C PRO A 169 -28.61 2.74 13.26
N ASP A 170 -28.16 1.96 14.24
CA ASP A 170 -28.83 1.82 15.54
C ASP A 170 -28.55 2.97 16.52
N MET A 171 -28.90 4.19 16.12
CA MET A 171 -28.94 5.35 17.01
C MET A 171 -30.06 5.30 18.06
N HIS A 172 -30.84 4.21 18.10
CA HIS A 172 -31.91 3.94 19.07
C HIS A 172 -31.40 3.43 20.42
N ALA A 173 -30.11 3.15 20.56
CA ALA A 173 -29.52 2.72 21.82
C ALA A 173 -29.52 3.86 22.87
N ASN A 174 -29.54 3.50 24.15
CA ASN A 174 -29.59 4.48 25.24
C ASN A 174 -28.48 5.56 25.14
N GLY A 175 -28.64 6.68 25.84
CA GLY A 175 -27.71 7.82 25.71
C GLY A 175 -26.24 7.52 25.96
N MET A 176 -25.89 6.43 26.65
CA MET A 176 -24.50 5.96 26.77
C MET A 176 -24.01 5.18 25.56
N ALA A 177 -24.86 4.32 25.00
CA ALA A 177 -24.54 3.58 23.78
C ALA A 177 -24.40 4.53 22.58
N HIS A 178 -25.25 5.56 22.48
CA HIS A 178 -25.14 6.59 21.44
C HIS A 178 -23.78 7.32 21.47
N ARG A 179 -23.23 7.59 22.66
CA ARG A 179 -21.91 8.23 22.85
C ARG A 179 -20.74 7.35 22.42
N ARG A 180 -20.95 6.04 22.28
CA ARG A 180 -19.92 5.06 21.91
C ARG A 180 -20.14 4.46 20.52
N ALA A 181 -21.31 4.66 19.92
CA ALA A 181 -21.73 3.98 18.70
C ALA A 181 -20.90 4.37 17.46
N GLY A 182 -20.33 5.58 17.43
CA GLY A 182 -19.44 6.01 16.34
C GLY A 182 -20.09 5.83 14.95
N GLY A 183 -19.35 5.21 14.04
CA GLY A 183 -19.84 4.83 12.72
C GLY A 183 -18.91 3.86 11.98
N TRP A 184 -19.19 3.66 10.70
CA TRP A 184 -18.44 2.79 9.81
C TRP A 184 -17.84 3.56 8.62
N PHE A 185 -16.78 2.99 8.04
CA PHE A 185 -16.23 3.44 6.77
C PHE A 185 -15.91 2.23 5.87
N ARG A 186 -16.03 2.42 4.55
CA ARG A 186 -15.63 1.44 3.54
C ARG A 186 -15.08 2.14 2.31
N GLY A 187 -14.14 1.51 1.61
CA GLY A 187 -13.60 2.07 0.39
C GLY A 187 -12.58 1.20 -0.33
N GLY A 188 -11.95 1.79 -1.34
CA GLY A 188 -10.92 1.17 -2.17
C GLY A 188 -9.54 1.73 -1.90
N ILE A 189 -8.53 0.91 -2.18
CA ILE A 189 -7.12 1.29 -2.27
C ILE A 189 -6.75 1.33 -3.75
N TYR A 190 -6.10 2.41 -4.17
CA TYR A 190 -5.78 2.68 -5.56
C TYR A 190 -4.29 2.97 -5.70
N ASP A 191 -3.68 2.49 -6.78
CA ASP A 191 -2.29 2.83 -7.11
C ASP A 191 -2.18 4.27 -7.64
N ALA A 192 -0.96 4.68 -8.01
CA ALA A 192 -0.68 6.00 -8.59
C ALA A 192 -1.45 6.27 -9.91
N ASN A 193 -1.77 5.21 -10.66
CA ASN A 193 -2.51 5.26 -11.93
C ASN A 193 -4.03 5.18 -11.74
N ARG A 194 -4.51 5.20 -10.48
CA ARG A 194 -5.93 5.09 -10.09
C ARG A 194 -6.54 3.72 -10.40
N ASN A 195 -5.73 2.68 -10.59
CA ASN A 195 -6.22 1.32 -10.64
C ASN A 195 -6.55 0.86 -9.22
N ARG A 196 -7.70 0.22 -9.03
CA ARG A 196 -8.07 -0.33 -7.73
C ARG A 196 -7.24 -1.58 -7.46
N ILE A 197 -6.35 -1.50 -6.46
CA ILE A 197 -5.47 -2.58 -6.03
C ILE A 197 -5.91 -3.22 -4.72
N GLY A 198 -6.98 -2.75 -4.11
CA GLY A 198 -7.47 -3.33 -2.87
C GLY A 198 -8.68 -2.62 -2.28
N GLU A 199 -8.97 -2.99 -1.05
CA GLU A 199 -10.09 -2.44 -0.31
C GLU A 199 -9.86 -2.42 1.19
N LEU A 200 -10.64 -1.58 1.86
CA LEU A 200 -10.61 -1.45 3.30
C LEU A 200 -12.00 -1.14 3.86
N ARG A 201 -12.25 -1.62 5.07
CA ARG A 201 -13.49 -1.38 5.83
C ARG A 201 -13.16 -1.29 7.31
N GLY A 202 -13.97 -0.57 8.07
CA GLY A 202 -13.76 -0.44 9.50
C GLY A 202 -14.78 0.46 10.17
N ARG A 203 -14.42 0.87 11.39
CA ARG A 203 -15.25 1.67 12.28
C ARG A 203 -14.48 2.90 12.74
N TYR A 204 -15.21 3.97 13.01
CA TYR A 204 -14.66 5.17 13.61
C TYR A 204 -15.50 5.57 14.82
N CYS A 205 -14.91 6.30 15.76
CA CYS A 205 -15.63 7.03 16.79
C CYS A 205 -15.17 8.48 16.71
N ASP A 206 -16.13 9.41 16.73
CA ASP A 206 -15.78 10.81 16.79
C ASP A 206 -15.33 11.22 18.21
N GLY A 207 -14.51 12.26 18.27
CA GLY A 207 -13.99 12.81 19.53
C GLY A 207 -15.01 13.66 20.30
N ARG A 208 -16.32 13.62 19.98
CA ARG A 208 -17.30 14.42 20.75
C ARG A 208 -17.46 13.89 22.18
N TYR A 209 -17.10 12.62 22.41
CA TYR A 209 -17.23 11.95 23.70
C TYR A 209 -15.94 11.28 24.20
N MET A 210 -14.86 11.34 23.42
CA MET A 210 -13.52 10.90 23.80
C MET A 210 -12.54 12.05 23.56
N ARG A 211 -11.46 12.14 24.36
CA ARG A 211 -10.46 13.22 24.25
C ARG A 211 -9.94 13.38 22.82
N ASP A 212 -9.84 12.27 22.10
CA ASP A 212 -9.47 12.19 20.69
C ASP A 212 -10.32 11.10 20.02
N GLY A 213 -10.89 11.38 18.84
CA GLY A 213 -11.61 10.35 18.08
C GLY A 213 -10.66 9.37 17.41
N PHE A 214 -11.14 8.18 17.06
CA PHE A 214 -10.31 7.12 16.50
C PHE A 214 -10.97 6.44 15.30
N PHE A 215 -10.16 5.76 14.50
CA PHE A 215 -10.65 4.77 13.54
C PHE A 215 -9.83 3.49 13.67
N GLN A 216 -10.46 2.38 13.30
CA GLN A 216 -9.81 1.08 13.13
C GLN A 216 -10.48 0.33 11.99
N GLY A 217 -9.71 -0.44 11.23
CA GLY A 217 -10.23 -1.19 10.09
C GLY A 217 -9.29 -2.28 9.64
N ARG A 218 -9.77 -3.03 8.66
CA ARG A 218 -9.03 -4.08 7.96
C ARG A 218 -8.87 -3.70 6.50
N TRP A 219 -7.76 -4.10 5.91
CA TRP A 219 -7.49 -3.91 4.50
C TRP A 219 -7.05 -5.22 3.84
N ARG A 220 -7.25 -5.28 2.53
CA ARG A 220 -6.69 -6.32 1.66
C ARG A 220 -6.24 -5.75 0.32
N LEU A 221 -5.18 -6.30 -0.26
CA LEU A 221 -4.60 -5.89 -1.55
C LEU A 221 -4.57 -7.07 -2.53
N ASN A 222 -4.67 -6.80 -3.82
CA ASN A 222 -4.43 -7.76 -4.92
C ASN A 222 -5.14 -9.11 -4.73
N CYS A 223 -6.39 -9.07 -4.28
CA CYS A 223 -7.19 -10.27 -4.09
C CYS A 223 -7.93 -10.57 -5.39
N PRO A 224 -7.89 -11.83 -5.90
CA PRO A 224 -8.74 -12.23 -7.02
C PRO A 224 -10.19 -11.93 -6.66
N ASN A 225 -10.96 -11.38 -7.61
CA ASN A 225 -12.33 -10.90 -7.42
C ASN A 225 -13.13 -11.89 -6.56
N THR A 226 -13.26 -11.57 -5.28
CA THR A 226 -14.35 -12.11 -4.49
C THR A 226 -15.47 -11.16 -4.80
N ASP A 227 -16.36 -11.59 -5.69
CA ASP A 227 -17.56 -10.84 -6.01
C ASP A 227 -18.17 -10.30 -4.72
N THR A 228 -18.53 -9.03 -4.76
CA THR A 228 -19.16 -8.28 -3.67
C THR A 228 -20.60 -8.77 -3.40
N THR A 229 -20.99 -9.91 -3.97
CA THR A 229 -22.30 -10.55 -3.89
C THR A 229 -22.36 -11.61 -2.79
N GLY A 230 -22.07 -11.19 -1.55
CA GLY A 230 -22.99 -11.51 -0.45
C GLY A 230 -23.03 -12.89 0.21
N THR A 231 -22.18 -13.88 -0.07
CA THR A 231 -22.26 -15.16 0.70
C THR A 231 -20.97 -15.71 1.28
N ASN A 232 -19.80 -15.24 0.83
CA ASN A 232 -18.50 -15.61 1.38
C ASN A 232 -17.57 -14.41 1.54
N ASP A 233 -18.13 -13.23 1.87
CA ASP A 233 -17.31 -12.06 2.18
C ASP A 233 -16.75 -12.21 3.61
N PRO A 234 -15.44 -12.45 3.81
CA PRO A 234 -14.85 -12.48 5.14
C PRO A 234 -14.92 -11.12 5.86
N PHE A 235 -15.41 -10.07 5.19
CA PHE A 235 -15.76 -8.79 5.79
C PHE A 235 -17.23 -8.69 6.22
N ALA A 236 -18.12 -9.61 5.85
CA ALA A 236 -19.53 -9.59 6.27
C ALA A 236 -19.65 -9.68 7.80
N ASN A 237 -18.80 -10.47 8.44
CA ASN A 237 -18.78 -10.62 9.90
C ASN A 237 -18.24 -9.41 10.68
N LEU A 238 -17.83 -8.32 10.01
CA LEU A 238 -17.49 -7.06 10.71
C LEU A 238 -18.74 -6.24 11.07
N ASP A 239 -19.90 -6.56 10.52
CA ASP A 239 -21.17 -5.94 10.91
C ASP A 239 -21.71 -6.53 12.23
N ASP A 240 -21.33 -7.77 12.60
CA ASP A 240 -22.03 -8.53 13.66
C ASP A 240 -21.25 -8.77 14.97
N GLY A 241 -20.00 -8.32 15.12
CA GLY A 241 -19.23 -8.74 16.30
C GLY A 241 -17.99 -7.93 16.63
N PHE A 242 -18.18 -6.72 17.15
CA PHE A 242 -17.30 -6.03 18.12
C PHE A 242 -18.12 -4.97 18.87
#